data_AF-A0A1R0KT71-F1
#
_entry.id   AF-A0A1R0KT71-F1
#
_cell.length_a   1.000
_cell.length_b   1.000
_cell.length_c   1.000
_cell.angle_alpha   90.00
_cell.angle_beta   90.00
_cell.angle_gamma   90.00
#
_symmetry.space_group_name_H-M   'P 1'
#
loop_
_entity.id
_entity.type
_entity.pdbx_description
1 polymer ?
#
loop_
_entity_poly.entity_id
_entity_poly.type
_entity_poly.pdbx_seq_one_letter_code
_entity_poly.pdbx_strand_id
1 'polypeptide(L)'
;MTEQASCTFGAPVHEQRWQAVDAVGGVYWRNSPHWNDTDRIPGCGFYQGDYIHLICYDYGDAVGPHGNRLWYRAQDEKNNSIGFINDHYLNTPGTAQNPTLNAPDCWGP
;
A
#
# COMPACT_ATOMS: atom_id res chain seq x y z
N MET A 1 -23.00 20.74 8.78
CA MET A 1 -21.90 20.02 9.45
C MET A 1 -21.49 18.95 8.46
N THR A 2 -20.42 19.19 7.72
CA THR A 2 -20.01 18.39 6.56
C THR A 2 -19.34 17.11 7.06
N GLU A 3 -19.91 15.96 6.70
CA GLU A 3 -19.28 14.65 6.91
C GLU A 3 -17.89 14.66 6.29
N GLN A 4 -16.86 14.55 7.13
CA GLN A 4 -15.53 14.20 6.67
C GLN A 4 -15.62 12.75 6.20
N ALA A 5 -15.30 12.50 4.93
CA ALA A 5 -15.02 11.17 4.42
C ALA A 5 -13.75 10.66 5.13
N SER A 6 -13.90 10.22 6.37
CA SER A 6 -12.80 9.83 7.23
C SER A 6 -12.30 8.47 6.77
N CYS A 7 -11.11 8.42 6.16
CA CYS A 7 -10.38 7.18 5.92
C CYS A 7 -10.03 6.57 7.31
N THR A 8 -10.96 5.91 8.00
CA THR A 8 -10.80 5.51 9.42
C THR A 8 -10.56 4.01 9.52
N PHE A 9 -9.32 3.55 9.78
CA PHE A 9 -9.13 2.10 9.92
C PHE A 9 -7.96 1.66 10.83
N GLY A 10 -8.25 0.71 11.75
CA GLY A 10 -7.34 -0.33 12.27
C GLY A 10 -6.19 0.07 13.22
N ALA A 11 -5.92 -0.76 14.23
CA ALA A 11 -4.70 -0.71 15.04
C ALA A 11 -3.51 -1.32 14.26
N PRO A 12 -2.25 -0.88 14.48
CA PRO A 12 -1.09 -1.33 13.71
C PRO A 12 -0.83 -2.82 13.88
N VAL A 13 -0.58 -3.52 12.77
CA VAL A 13 -0.57 -4.99 12.67
C VAL A 13 0.84 -5.60 12.54
N HIS A 14 1.91 -4.81 12.39
CA HIS A 14 3.30 -5.28 12.43
C HIS A 14 4.23 -4.14 12.92
N GLU A 15 5.26 -4.46 13.70
CA GLU A 15 6.26 -3.47 14.17
C GLU A 15 7.16 -2.94 13.04
N GLN A 16 7.21 -3.64 11.90
CA GLN A 16 7.99 -3.25 10.73
C GLN A 16 7.24 -2.21 9.90
N ARG A 17 7.84 -1.01 9.83
CA ARG A 17 7.44 0.07 8.94
C ARG A 17 8.32 0.14 7.69
N TRP A 18 7.71 0.43 6.57
CA TRP A 18 8.37 0.63 5.28
C TRP A 18 8.12 2.05 4.80
N GLN A 19 9.04 2.64 4.05
CA GLN A 19 8.84 3.97 3.48
C GLN A 19 8.28 3.86 2.08
N ALA A 20 7.31 4.73 1.78
CA ALA A 20 6.84 4.94 0.44
C ALA A 20 7.92 5.61 -0.43
N VAL A 21 8.23 5.03 -1.57
CA VAL A 21 9.18 5.53 -2.58
C VAL A 21 8.48 5.66 -3.92
N ASP A 22 9.06 6.45 -4.85
CA ASP A 22 8.53 6.66 -6.20
C ASP A 22 7.07 7.14 -6.28
N ALA A 23 6.55 7.72 -5.19
CA ALA A 23 5.19 8.24 -5.04
C ALA A 23 5.16 9.77 -5.11
N VAL A 24 5.95 10.37 -6.01
CA VAL A 24 6.01 11.82 -6.20
C VAL A 24 4.66 12.33 -6.69
N GLY A 25 4.02 13.21 -5.91
CA GLY A 25 2.67 13.72 -6.18
C GLY A 25 1.54 12.96 -5.48
N GLY A 26 1.87 11.90 -4.75
CA GLY A 26 0.92 11.07 -4.03
C GLY A 26 0.32 9.97 -4.90
N VAL A 27 0.09 8.81 -4.29
CA VAL A 27 -0.55 7.66 -4.92
C VAL A 27 -1.77 7.32 -4.10
N TYR A 28 -2.94 7.27 -4.74
CA TYR A 28 -4.17 6.86 -4.08
C TYR A 28 -4.06 5.42 -3.59
N TRP A 29 -4.81 5.08 -2.55
CA TRP A 29 -5.00 3.68 -2.18
C TRP A 29 -5.77 2.91 -3.24
N ARG A 30 -5.55 1.59 -3.32
CA ARG A 30 -6.37 0.69 -4.13
C ARG A 30 -7.32 -0.13 -3.26
N ASN A 31 -8.47 -0.48 -3.80
CA ASN A 31 -9.47 -1.31 -3.12
C ASN A 31 -9.15 -2.81 -3.23
N SER A 32 -8.36 -3.19 -4.24
CA SER A 32 -7.85 -4.54 -4.47
C SER A 32 -6.45 -4.49 -5.11
N PRO A 33 -5.76 -5.63 -5.32
CA PRO A 33 -4.48 -5.72 -6.05
C PRO A 33 -4.55 -5.34 -7.55
N HIS A 34 -5.45 -4.44 -7.95
CA HIS A 34 -5.64 -4.00 -9.32
C HIS A 34 -5.37 -2.50 -9.45
N TRP A 35 -4.58 -2.12 -10.45
CA TRP A 35 -4.12 -0.74 -10.60
C TRP A 35 -5.28 0.24 -10.81
N ASN A 36 -6.30 -0.19 -11.54
CA ASN A 36 -7.45 0.66 -11.88
C ASN A 36 -8.56 0.62 -10.81
N ASP A 37 -8.49 -0.29 -9.84
CA ASP A 37 -9.48 -0.39 -8.76
C ASP A 37 -9.13 0.59 -7.62
N THR A 38 -9.40 1.86 -7.89
CA THR A 38 -9.02 3.00 -7.05
C THR A 38 -10.23 3.87 -6.76
N ASP A 39 -10.54 4.07 -5.49
CA ASP A 39 -11.34 5.23 -5.10
C ASP A 39 -10.44 6.47 -5.05
N ARG A 40 -10.56 7.32 -6.07
CA ARG A 40 -9.76 8.58 -6.20
C ARG A 40 -10.29 9.66 -5.27
N ILE A 41 -10.32 9.36 -3.97
CA ILE A 41 -10.72 10.30 -2.93
C ILE A 41 -9.51 11.19 -2.62
N PRO A 42 -9.57 12.51 -2.89
CA PRO A 42 -8.49 13.42 -2.54
C PRO A 42 -8.16 13.33 -1.05
N GLY A 43 -6.89 13.08 -0.72
CA GLY A 43 -6.44 12.94 0.66
C GLY A 43 -6.43 11.51 1.21
N CYS A 44 -7.06 10.53 0.55
CA CYS A 44 -6.90 9.11 0.88
C CYS A 44 -5.87 8.47 -0.07
N GLY A 45 -4.61 8.41 0.38
CA GLY A 45 -3.47 7.88 -0.35
C GLY A 45 -2.21 7.99 0.50
N PHE A 46 -1.08 7.71 -0.12
CA PHE A 46 0.24 7.84 0.50
C PHE A 46 1.14 8.72 -0.35
N TYR A 47 2.08 9.41 0.30
CA TYR A 47 3.08 10.24 -0.35
C TYR A 47 4.47 9.66 -0.16
N GLN A 48 5.39 10.01 -1.05
CA GLN A 48 6.78 9.64 -0.89
C GLN A 48 7.33 10.10 0.48
N GLY A 49 7.98 9.17 1.19
CA GLY A 49 8.52 9.37 2.53
C GLY A 49 7.55 9.05 3.68
N ASP A 50 6.26 8.81 3.40
CA ASP A 50 5.32 8.33 4.42
C ASP A 50 5.70 6.91 4.89
N TYR A 51 5.42 6.61 6.16
CA TYR A 51 5.66 5.29 6.74
C TYR A 51 4.41 4.43 6.62
N ILE A 52 4.60 3.22 6.10
CA ILE A 52 3.57 2.26 5.75
C ILE A 52 3.75 0.99 6.57
N HIS A 53 2.67 0.56 7.21
CA HIS A 53 2.58 -0.69 7.98
C HIS A 53 1.91 -1.76 7.11
N LEU A 54 2.60 -2.88 6.88
CA LEU A 54 2.05 -3.97 6.07
C LEU A 54 1.14 -4.87 6.91
N ILE A 55 -0.01 -5.21 6.36
CA ILE A 55 -1.00 -6.08 7.01
C ILE A 55 -0.88 -7.49 6.44
N CYS A 56 -0.95 -7.59 5.12
CA CYS A 56 -0.86 -8.84 4.39
C CYS A 56 -0.47 -8.58 2.93
N TYR A 57 -0.05 -9.62 2.19
CA TYR A 57 0.24 -9.54 0.76
C TYR A 57 -0.75 -10.32 -0.10
N ASP A 58 -0.83 -9.94 -1.36
CA ASP A 58 -1.51 -10.67 -2.43
C ASP A 58 -0.80 -10.39 -3.77
N TYR A 59 -1.12 -11.16 -4.80
CA TYR A 59 -0.63 -10.94 -6.16
C TYR A 59 -1.71 -10.33 -7.05
N GLY A 60 -1.30 -9.42 -7.94
CA GLY A 60 -2.24 -8.69 -8.77
C GLY A 60 -1.63 -8.12 -10.05
N ASP A 61 -2.15 -6.96 -10.44
CA ASP A 61 -1.70 -6.25 -11.64
C ASP A 61 -0.21 -5.91 -11.55
N ALA A 62 0.46 -5.95 -12.69
CA ALA A 62 1.86 -5.55 -12.80
C ALA A 62 1.98 -4.02 -12.77
N VAL A 63 2.84 -3.50 -11.89
CA VAL A 63 3.10 -2.05 -11.74
C VAL A 63 4.58 -1.74 -11.91
N GLY A 64 4.86 -0.56 -12.47
CA GLY A 64 6.21 -0.05 -12.69
C GLY A 64 6.94 -0.67 -13.88
N PRO A 65 8.15 -0.19 -14.20
CA PRO A 65 8.91 -0.57 -15.41
C PRO A 65 9.27 -2.06 -15.49
N HIS A 66 9.30 -2.74 -14.35
CA HIS A 66 9.69 -4.15 -14.23
C HIS A 66 8.49 -5.08 -13.95
N GLY A 67 7.27 -4.53 -13.91
CA GLY A 67 6.04 -5.30 -13.77
C GLY A 67 5.93 -6.06 -12.44
N ASN A 68 6.21 -5.38 -11.32
CA ASN A 68 6.05 -5.98 -10.00
C ASN A 68 4.57 -6.30 -9.75
N ARG A 69 4.28 -7.55 -9.42
CA ARG A 69 2.91 -8.05 -9.16
C ARG A 69 2.62 -8.25 -7.68
N LEU A 70 3.57 -7.99 -6.79
CA LEU A 70 3.37 -8.09 -5.36
C LEU A 70 2.65 -6.85 -4.85
N TRP A 71 1.54 -7.06 -4.17
CA TRP A 71 0.75 -6.02 -3.53
C TRP A 71 0.65 -6.30 -2.04
N TYR A 72 0.61 -5.25 -1.25
CA TYR A 72 0.33 -5.32 0.17
C TYR A 72 -0.95 -4.58 0.49
N ARG A 73 -1.81 -5.19 1.29
CA ARG A 73 -2.77 -4.42 2.07
C ARG A 73 -2.00 -3.76 3.20
N ALA A 74 -2.08 -2.44 3.28
CA ALA A 74 -1.21 -1.67 4.16
C ALA A 74 -1.92 -0.44 4.73
N GLN A 75 -1.31 0.16 5.73
CA GLN A 75 -1.81 1.31 6.47
C GLN A 75 -0.76 2.42 6.51
N ASP A 76 -1.14 3.64 6.14
CA ASP A 76 -0.28 4.81 6.32
C ASP A 76 -0.35 5.29 7.78
N GLU A 77 0.82 5.43 8.41
CA GLU A 77 1.00 5.88 9.79
C GLU A 77 0.48 7.30 10.00
N LYS A 78 0.58 8.17 8.98
CA LYS A 78 0.32 9.60 9.11
C LYS A 78 -1.16 9.94 9.19
N ASN A 79 -1.97 9.32 8.34
CA ASN A 79 -3.40 9.61 8.22
C ASN A 79 -4.29 8.41 8.62
N ASN A 80 -3.69 7.29 9.00
CA ASN A 80 -4.38 6.07 9.39
C ASN A 80 -5.31 5.48 8.31
N SER A 81 -5.00 5.78 7.05
CA SER A 81 -5.73 5.27 5.88
C SER A 81 -5.21 3.91 5.46
N ILE A 82 -6.09 3.05 4.93
CA ILE A 82 -5.77 1.67 4.54
C ILE A 82 -6.16 1.44 3.09
N GLY A 83 -5.34 0.66 2.39
CA GLY A 83 -5.68 0.08 1.11
C GLY A 83 -4.58 -0.82 0.58
N PHE A 84 -4.65 -1.14 -0.70
CA PHE A 84 -3.61 -1.88 -1.40
C PHE A 84 -2.56 -0.95 -2.02
N ILE A 85 -1.31 -1.30 -1.82
CA ILE A 85 -0.11 -0.65 -2.37
C ILE A 85 0.75 -1.71 -3.06
N ASN A 86 1.27 -1.40 -4.25
CA ASN A 86 2.20 -2.28 -4.92
C ASN A 86 3.59 -2.16 -4.29
N ASP A 87 4.31 -3.27 -4.15
CA ASP A 87 5.66 -3.35 -3.60
C ASP A 87 6.66 -2.43 -4.34
N HIS A 88 6.41 -2.09 -5.61
CA HIS A 88 7.16 -1.07 -6.34
C HIS A 88 7.27 0.28 -5.61
N TYR A 89 6.25 0.65 -4.83
CA TYR A 89 6.22 1.91 -4.09
C TYR A 89 6.78 1.79 -2.68
N LEU A 90 7.39 0.68 -2.30
CA LEU A 90 7.96 0.46 -0.98
C LEU A 90 9.48 0.26 -1.07
N ASN A 91 10.19 0.70 -0.05
CA ASN A 91 11.62 0.44 0.10
C ASN A 91 11.93 -0.95 0.70
N THR A 92 11.10 -1.94 0.39
CA THR A 92 11.25 -3.34 0.80
C THR A 92 12.49 -3.97 0.15
N PRO A 93 13.14 -4.95 0.81
CA PRO A 93 14.22 -5.70 0.19
C PRO A 93 13.71 -6.57 -0.97
N GLY A 94 14.56 -6.78 -1.98
CA GLY A 94 14.26 -7.64 -3.12
C GLY A 94 14.28 -6.87 -4.44
N THR A 95 13.71 -7.48 -5.47
CA THR A 95 13.59 -6.90 -6.82
C THR A 95 12.17 -7.11 -7.34
N ALA A 96 11.75 -6.35 -8.34
CA ALA A 96 10.42 -6.53 -8.94
C ALA A 96 10.16 -7.97 -9.45
N GLN A 97 11.20 -8.68 -9.91
CA GLN A 97 11.12 -10.06 -10.39
C GLN A 97 11.19 -11.09 -9.25
N ASN A 98 11.90 -10.76 -8.16
CA ASN A 98 12.03 -11.59 -6.97
C ASN A 98 11.81 -10.72 -5.73
N PRO A 99 10.55 -10.32 -5.46
CA PRO A 99 10.25 -9.47 -4.33
C PRO A 99 10.28 -10.29 -3.04
N THR A 100 10.65 -9.67 -1.92
CA THR A 100 10.60 -10.34 -0.61
C THR A 100 9.21 -10.21 -0.03
N LEU A 101 8.66 -11.29 0.53
CA LEU A 101 7.39 -11.27 1.25
C LEU A 101 7.63 -10.79 2.68
N ASN A 102 7.18 -9.57 2.98
CA ASN A 102 7.38 -8.91 4.28
C ASN A 102 6.12 -8.91 5.16
N ALA A 103 5.08 -9.65 4.77
CA ALA A 103 3.81 -9.79 5.48
C ALA A 103 3.25 -11.21 5.26
N PRO A 104 2.27 -11.68 6.05
CA PRO A 104 1.53 -12.90 5.76
C PRO A 104 0.62 -12.74 4.52
N ASP A 105 0.16 -13.84 3.93
CA ASP A 105 -0.81 -13.81 2.82
C ASP A 105 -2.19 -13.33 3.32
N CYS A 106 -2.88 -12.51 2.51
CA CYS A 106 -4.19 -11.95 2.86
C CYS A 106 -5.30 -13.00 2.99
N TRP A 107 -5.15 -14.15 2.34
CA TRP A 107 -6.11 -15.24 2.33
C TRP A 107 -5.79 -16.32 3.39
N GLY A 108 -4.75 -16.09 4.20
CA GLY A 108 -4.35 -16.93 5.33
C GLY A 108 -3.01 -17.64 5.11
N PRO A 109 -2.45 -18.31 6.14
CA PRO A 109 -1.35 -19.26 5.92
C PRO A 109 -1.75 -20.42 5.01
#